data_AF-A0A1M4ZW77-F1
#
_entry.id   AF-A0A1M4ZW77-F1
#
_cell.length_a   1.000
_cell.length_b   1.000
_cell.length_c   1.000
_cell.angle_alpha   90.00
_cell.angle_beta   90.00
_cell.angle_gamma   90.00
#
_symmetry.space_group_name_H-M   'P 1'
#
loop_
_entity.id
_entity.type
_entity.pdbx_description
1 polymer ?
#
loop_
_entity_poly.entity_id
_entity_poly.type
_entity_poly.pdbx_seq_one_letter_code
_entity_poly.pdbx_strand_id
1 'polypeptide(L)'
;MRAYTLLSFYQQITATDWGAVLLPVCAGLAVLYMVYAFFFRTKTTPEAIVDRPELQVALSNFLSAYFADEWDTVESQIEIDHFKHTFLEQPDACRLVLRKLLAPASPYRNKANQSKLTALVKEWNLDAFVVKELSSGNEAVILETLEYAKAIPSLQLKDTVTQLAFYGAPSIRISALATLIELCNYQPDTLRIYPHAFSEEEMQNVVALYREQTQWIAAQLPMWLEATEPQFLWFCLALAKEYQLPVEMRTLQQLAFHTHKSLGAIAIHLLDGYLQPEPAGALQQYRKKVVLEQPLPEAPTANENSLQQAIN
;
A
#
# COMPACT_ATOMS: atom_id res chain seq x y z
N MET A 1 -19.25 42.75 -37.27
CA MET A 1 -19.23 42.77 -38.75
C MET A 1 -19.85 41.53 -39.43
N ARG A 2 -19.85 40.31 -38.82
CA ARG A 2 -20.38 39.07 -39.45
C ARG A 2 -21.91 38.86 -39.43
N ALA A 3 -22.66 39.60 -38.60
CA ALA A 3 -24.13 39.48 -38.55
C ALA A 3 -24.83 40.20 -39.71
N TYR A 4 -24.25 41.31 -40.19
CA TYR A 4 -24.80 42.10 -41.30
C TYR A 4 -24.72 41.37 -42.65
N THR A 5 -23.73 40.49 -42.84
CA THR A 5 -23.54 39.70 -44.07
C THR A 5 -24.54 38.55 -44.23
N LEU A 6 -25.14 38.08 -43.13
CA LEU A 6 -26.09 36.96 -43.17
C LEU A 6 -27.50 37.46 -43.50
N LEU A 7 -27.88 38.62 -42.97
CA LEU A 7 -29.16 39.27 -43.24
C LEU A 7 -29.28 39.71 -44.72
N SER A 8 -28.19 40.23 -45.31
CA SER A 8 -28.16 40.62 -46.72
C SER A 8 -28.23 39.42 -47.68
N PHE A 9 -27.70 38.27 -47.28
CA PHE A 9 -27.77 37.02 -48.06
C PHE A 9 -29.20 36.44 -48.07
N TYR A 10 -29.89 36.46 -46.93
CA TYR A 10 -31.30 36.04 -46.86
C TYR A 10 -32.23 36.96 -47.67
N GLN A 11 -31.98 38.27 -47.67
CA GLN A 11 -32.76 39.21 -48.49
C GLN A 11 -32.58 38.99 -50.00
N GLN A 12 -31.39 38.57 -50.46
CA GLN A 12 -31.16 38.23 -51.87
C GLN A 12 -31.85 36.94 -52.29
N ILE A 13 -31.94 35.94 -51.40
CA ILE A 13 -32.62 34.66 -51.69
C ILE A 13 -34.15 34.84 -51.77
N THR A 14 -34.74 35.70 -50.93
CA THR A 14 -36.19 35.99 -50.98
C THR A 14 -36.63 36.77 -52.22
N ALA A 15 -35.69 37.39 -52.95
CA ALA A 15 -35.98 38.24 -54.11
C ALA A 15 -35.93 37.51 -55.47
N THR A 16 -35.75 36.18 -55.48
CA THR A 16 -35.72 35.36 -56.71
C THR A 16 -36.77 34.26 -56.66
N ASP A 17 -37.28 33.82 -57.82
CA ASP A 17 -38.33 32.78 -57.96
C ASP A 17 -37.95 31.42 -57.35
N TRP A 18 -36.69 31.24 -56.96
CA TRP A 18 -36.17 30.06 -56.26
C TRP A 18 -36.21 30.16 -54.73
N GLY A 19 -36.66 31.29 -54.18
CA GLY A 19 -36.71 31.56 -52.74
C GLY A 19 -37.54 30.52 -51.98
N ALA A 20 -38.61 30.00 -52.57
CA ALA A 20 -39.46 28.97 -51.96
C ALA A 20 -38.76 27.60 -51.80
N VAL A 21 -37.72 27.32 -52.60
CA VAL A 21 -36.97 26.04 -52.55
C VAL A 21 -35.71 26.18 -51.72
N LEU A 22 -35.02 27.32 -51.81
CA LEU A 22 -33.78 27.55 -51.08
C LEU A 22 -33.98 27.88 -49.60
N LEU A 23 -35.06 28.57 -49.21
CA LEU A 23 -35.32 28.89 -47.80
C LEU A 23 -35.48 27.67 -46.90
N PRO A 24 -36.28 26.65 -47.27
CA PRO A 24 -36.42 25.43 -46.46
C PRO A 24 -35.10 24.68 -46.31
N VAL A 25 -34.26 24.67 -47.36
CA VAL A 25 -32.95 24.01 -47.34
C VAL A 25 -31.96 24.76 -46.45
N CYS A 26 -31.90 26.09 -46.55
CA CYS A 26 -31.08 26.92 -45.67
C CYS A 26 -31.55 26.87 -44.21
N ALA A 27 -32.86 26.85 -43.97
CA ALA A 27 -33.43 26.66 -42.63
C ALA A 27 -33.10 25.27 -42.08
N GLY A 28 -33.22 24.22 -42.89
CA GLY A 28 -32.85 22.85 -42.52
C GLY A 28 -31.36 22.71 -42.18
N LEU A 29 -30.49 23.31 -42.99
CA LEU A 29 -29.04 23.34 -42.72
C LEU A 29 -28.69 24.20 -41.49
N ALA A 30 -29.40 25.30 -41.25
CA ALA A 30 -29.21 26.12 -40.06
C ALA A 30 -29.64 25.40 -38.79
N VAL A 31 -30.75 24.64 -38.83
CA VAL A 31 -31.19 23.79 -37.72
C VAL A 31 -30.20 22.65 -37.51
N LEU A 32 -29.73 21.97 -38.55
CA LEU A 32 -28.69 20.95 -38.45
C LEU A 32 -27.39 21.52 -37.89
N TYR A 33 -26.98 22.72 -38.30
CA TYR A 33 -25.81 23.39 -37.75
C TYR A 33 -26.02 23.85 -36.32
N MET A 34 -27.22 24.32 -35.93
CA MET A 34 -27.53 24.66 -34.54
C MET A 34 -27.57 23.42 -33.66
N VAL A 35 -28.15 22.31 -34.11
CA VAL A 35 -28.12 21.02 -33.42
C VAL A 35 -26.68 20.52 -33.32
N TYR A 36 -25.92 20.52 -34.41
CA TYR A 36 -24.51 20.16 -34.40
C TYR A 36 -23.71 21.06 -33.46
N ALA A 37 -23.86 22.38 -33.53
CA ALA A 37 -23.17 23.33 -32.65
C ALA A 37 -23.61 23.20 -31.18
N PHE A 38 -24.86 22.83 -30.90
CA PHE A 38 -25.36 22.57 -29.55
C PHE A 38 -24.79 21.27 -28.97
N PHE A 39 -24.69 20.22 -29.79
CA PHE A 39 -24.12 18.91 -29.39
C PHE A 39 -22.58 18.83 -29.48
N PHE A 40 -21.92 19.71 -30.24
CA PHE A 40 -20.45 19.76 -30.35
C PHE A 40 -19.79 20.93 -29.60
N ARG A 41 -20.49 22.03 -29.26
CA ARG A 41 -19.96 23.00 -28.28
C ARG A 41 -19.94 22.46 -26.85
N THR A 42 -20.60 21.33 -26.59
CA THR A 42 -20.40 20.56 -25.35
C THR A 42 -19.16 19.65 -25.40
N LYS A 43 -18.35 19.70 -26.48
CA LYS A 43 -16.99 19.13 -26.55
C LYS A 43 -15.87 20.12 -26.24
N THR A 44 -16.15 21.19 -25.52
CA THR A 44 -15.21 21.61 -24.49
C THR A 44 -15.74 20.97 -23.22
N THR A 45 -15.10 19.89 -22.75
CA THR A 45 -15.15 19.57 -21.33
C THR A 45 -14.90 20.88 -20.60
N PRO A 46 -15.89 21.46 -19.90
CA PRO A 46 -15.48 22.24 -18.76
C PRO A 46 -14.73 21.21 -17.91
N GLU A 47 -13.57 21.57 -17.38
CA GLU A 47 -13.24 21.09 -16.04
C GLU A 47 -14.41 21.55 -15.16
N ALA A 48 -15.49 20.78 -15.20
CA ALA A 48 -16.47 20.81 -14.18
C ALA A 48 -15.67 20.27 -13.00
N ILE A 49 -15.22 21.19 -12.16
CA ILE A 49 -15.15 20.95 -10.74
C ILE A 49 -16.58 20.53 -10.39
N VAL A 50 -16.90 19.26 -10.64
CA VAL A 50 -18.15 18.68 -10.19
C VAL A 50 -17.91 18.43 -8.72
N ASP A 51 -18.20 19.43 -7.91
CA ASP A 51 -18.77 19.13 -6.60
C ASP A 51 -19.95 18.20 -6.88
N ARG A 52 -19.77 16.88 -6.71
CA ARG A 52 -20.84 15.86 -6.79
C ARG A 52 -21.33 15.57 -5.38
N PRO A 53 -22.21 16.41 -4.79
CA PRO A 53 -22.98 16.01 -3.62
C PRO A 53 -23.86 14.79 -3.93
N GLU A 54 -24.26 14.56 -5.20
CA GLU A 54 -25.06 13.41 -5.62
C GLU A 54 -24.38 12.07 -5.37
N LEU A 55 -23.09 11.92 -5.70
CA LEU A 55 -22.38 10.65 -5.49
C LEU A 55 -22.20 10.37 -3.99
N GLN A 56 -21.81 11.37 -3.20
CA GLN A 56 -21.60 11.18 -1.77
C GLN A 56 -22.90 10.81 -1.06
N VAL A 57 -24.01 11.45 -1.43
CA VAL A 57 -25.34 11.15 -0.88
C VAL A 57 -25.82 9.78 -1.35
N ALA A 58 -25.75 9.49 -2.66
CA ALA A 58 -26.14 8.20 -3.22
C ALA A 58 -25.35 7.04 -2.60
N LEU A 59 -24.02 7.19 -2.47
CA LEU A 59 -23.16 6.22 -1.82
C LEU A 59 -23.53 6.03 -0.35
N SER A 60 -23.80 7.12 0.38
CA SER A 60 -24.14 7.04 1.80
C SER A 60 -25.48 6.30 2.00
N ASN A 61 -26.48 6.59 1.17
CA ASN A 61 -27.78 5.93 1.20
C ASN A 61 -27.66 4.44 0.79
N PHE A 62 -26.88 4.15 -0.24
CA PHE A 62 -26.63 2.78 -0.68
C PHE A 62 -25.97 1.97 0.45
N LEU A 63 -24.90 2.49 1.04
CA LEU A 63 -24.17 1.78 2.09
C LEU A 63 -25.03 1.63 3.35
N SER A 64 -25.84 2.62 3.72
CA SER A 64 -26.75 2.46 4.86
C SER A 64 -27.76 1.35 4.62
N ALA A 65 -28.42 1.32 3.45
CA ALA A 65 -29.43 0.32 3.12
C ALA A 65 -28.84 -1.09 2.99
N TYR A 66 -27.71 -1.22 2.27
CA TYR A 66 -27.03 -2.50 2.04
C TYR A 66 -26.51 -3.13 3.35
N PHE A 67 -25.88 -2.33 4.22
CA PHE A 67 -25.36 -2.86 5.48
C PHE A 67 -26.44 -3.08 6.54
N ALA A 68 -27.60 -2.41 6.44
CA ALA A 68 -28.76 -2.61 7.31
C ALA A 68 -29.70 -3.76 6.87
N ASP A 69 -29.41 -4.46 5.76
CA ASP A 69 -30.25 -5.54 5.21
C ASP A 69 -31.67 -5.05 4.85
N GLU A 70 -31.79 -3.83 4.32
CA GLU A 70 -33.09 -3.29 3.91
C GLU A 70 -33.65 -3.94 2.64
N TRP A 71 -32.78 -4.56 1.83
CA TRP A 71 -33.12 -5.20 0.57
C TRP A 71 -33.02 -6.71 0.65
N ASP A 72 -33.87 -7.40 -0.11
CA ASP A 72 -33.68 -8.84 -0.32
C ASP A 72 -32.47 -9.13 -1.22
N THR A 73 -32.17 -10.41 -1.45
CA THR A 73 -30.99 -10.82 -2.22
C THR A 73 -31.03 -10.39 -3.69
N VAL A 74 -32.22 -10.34 -4.30
CA VAL A 74 -32.39 -9.97 -5.72
C VAL A 74 -32.31 -8.46 -5.86
N GLU A 75 -33.01 -7.72 -5.00
CA GLU A 75 -32.95 -6.27 -4.93
C GLU A 75 -31.53 -5.79 -4.67
N SER A 76 -30.82 -6.42 -3.74
CA SER A 76 -29.41 -6.10 -3.47
C SER A 76 -28.54 -6.22 -4.73
N GLN A 77 -28.73 -7.27 -5.54
CA GLN A 77 -27.95 -7.44 -6.76
C GLN A 77 -28.26 -6.35 -7.79
N ILE A 78 -29.54 -6.02 -7.98
CA ILE A 78 -29.97 -4.96 -8.90
C ILE A 78 -29.37 -3.62 -8.49
N GLU A 79 -29.42 -3.28 -7.21
CA GLU A 79 -28.87 -2.02 -6.69
C GLU A 79 -27.34 -1.97 -6.79
N ILE A 80 -26.64 -3.09 -6.51
CA ILE A 80 -25.18 -3.19 -6.69
C ILE A 80 -24.79 -2.92 -8.14
N ASP A 81 -25.47 -3.56 -9.09
CA ASP A 81 -25.19 -3.42 -10.52
C ASP A 81 -25.55 -2.02 -11.02
N HIS A 82 -26.70 -1.49 -10.59
CA HIS A 82 -27.12 -0.13 -10.92
C HIS A 82 -26.12 0.91 -10.43
N PHE A 83 -25.67 0.80 -9.17
CA PHE A 83 -24.69 1.73 -8.60
C PHE A 83 -23.35 1.65 -9.35
N LYS A 84 -22.88 0.44 -9.63
CA LYS A 84 -21.64 0.18 -10.36
C LYS A 84 -21.63 0.87 -11.73
N HIS A 85 -22.66 0.63 -12.53
CA HIS A 85 -22.75 1.17 -13.89
C HIS A 85 -23.03 2.68 -13.93
N THR A 86 -23.67 3.23 -12.90
CA THR A 86 -23.99 4.66 -12.85
C THR A 86 -22.82 5.51 -12.37
N PHE A 87 -22.04 5.01 -11.39
CA PHE A 87 -21.08 5.84 -10.66
C PHE A 87 -19.63 5.37 -10.73
N LEU A 88 -19.35 4.07 -10.88
CA LEU A 88 -18.01 3.51 -10.72
C LEU A 88 -17.18 3.44 -12.01
N GLU A 89 -17.61 4.12 -13.07
CA GLU A 89 -16.82 4.20 -14.31
C GLU A 89 -15.62 5.15 -14.19
N GLN A 90 -15.67 6.09 -13.25
CA GLN A 90 -14.65 7.13 -13.09
C GLN A 90 -13.68 6.80 -11.92
N PRO A 91 -12.35 6.96 -12.10
CA PRO A 91 -11.38 6.70 -11.04
C PRO A 91 -11.63 7.46 -9.74
N ASP A 92 -12.06 8.73 -9.82
CA ASP A 92 -12.30 9.55 -8.62
C ASP A 92 -13.50 9.06 -7.81
N ALA A 93 -14.52 8.50 -8.48
CA ALA A 93 -15.63 7.86 -7.80
C ALA A 93 -15.17 6.59 -7.07
N CYS A 94 -14.34 5.76 -7.70
CA CYS A 94 -13.76 4.57 -7.07
C CYS A 94 -12.91 4.94 -5.84
N ARG A 95 -12.07 5.98 -5.92
CA ARG A 95 -11.29 6.48 -4.77
C ARG A 95 -12.18 6.94 -3.62
N LEU A 96 -13.26 7.68 -3.92
CA LEU A 96 -14.23 8.10 -2.91
C LEU A 96 -14.90 6.90 -2.23
N VAL A 97 -15.30 5.89 -3.02
CA VAL A 97 -15.89 4.65 -2.49
C VAL A 97 -14.89 3.90 -1.61
N LEU A 98 -13.65 3.70 -2.06
CA LEU A 98 -12.59 3.09 -1.25
C LEU A 98 -12.41 3.81 0.08
N ARG A 99 -12.35 5.15 0.05
CA ARG A 99 -12.20 5.96 1.27
C ARG A 99 -13.39 5.81 2.22
N LYS A 100 -14.63 5.77 1.71
CA LYS A 100 -15.83 5.61 2.55
C LYS A 100 -16.00 4.20 3.07
N LEU A 101 -15.61 3.19 2.29
CA LEU A 101 -15.81 1.79 2.60
C LEU A 101 -14.67 1.20 3.44
N LEU A 102 -13.42 1.54 3.11
CA LEU A 102 -12.21 0.85 3.57
C LEU A 102 -11.23 1.75 4.34
N ALA A 103 -11.47 3.05 4.51
CA ALA A 103 -10.62 3.85 5.39
C ALA A 103 -10.64 3.28 6.83
N PRO A 104 -9.57 3.43 7.61
CA PRO A 104 -9.49 2.90 8.99
C PRO A 104 -10.64 3.37 9.89
N ALA A 105 -11.14 4.59 9.70
CA ALA A 105 -12.24 5.16 10.45
C ALA A 105 -13.63 4.84 9.87
N SER A 106 -13.73 4.01 8.82
CA SER A 106 -15.01 3.67 8.22
C SER A 106 -15.85 2.82 9.17
N PRO A 107 -17.13 3.17 9.42
CA PRO A 107 -18.02 2.35 10.24
C PRO A 107 -18.31 0.99 9.60
N TYR A 108 -18.11 0.87 8.29
CA TYR A 108 -18.35 -0.36 7.54
C TYR A 108 -17.18 -1.35 7.69
N ARG A 109 -15.95 -0.86 7.92
CA ARG A 109 -14.71 -1.65 8.11
C ARG A 109 -14.64 -2.27 9.51
N ASN A 110 -15.58 -3.15 9.83
CA ASN A 110 -15.58 -3.92 11.07
C ASN A 110 -15.71 -5.43 10.79
N LYS A 111 -15.33 -6.27 11.76
CA LYS A 111 -15.32 -7.73 11.60
C LYS A 111 -16.70 -8.33 11.29
N ALA A 112 -17.78 -7.74 11.81
CA ALA A 112 -19.15 -8.24 11.56
C ALA A 112 -19.57 -8.05 10.09
N ASN A 113 -19.07 -6.99 9.46
CA ASN A 113 -19.37 -6.62 8.08
C ASN A 113 -18.41 -7.22 7.04
N GLN A 114 -17.41 -8.00 7.47
CA GLN A 114 -16.32 -8.45 6.60
C GLN A 114 -16.80 -9.25 5.37
N SER A 115 -17.83 -10.09 5.52
CA SER A 115 -18.40 -10.88 4.41
C SER A 115 -19.07 -9.99 3.37
N LYS A 116 -19.94 -9.07 3.79
CA LYS A 116 -20.61 -8.09 2.93
C LYS A 116 -19.60 -7.17 2.24
N LEU A 117 -18.60 -6.68 2.97
CA LEU A 117 -17.51 -5.89 2.41
C LEU A 117 -16.77 -6.65 1.31
N THR A 118 -16.40 -7.90 1.57
CA THR A 118 -15.66 -8.74 0.61
C THR A 118 -16.49 -8.96 -0.66
N ALA A 119 -17.80 -9.23 -0.50
CA ALA A 119 -18.71 -9.36 -1.63
C ALA A 119 -18.80 -8.07 -2.43
N LEU A 120 -19.06 -6.93 -1.77
CA LEU A 120 -19.22 -5.65 -2.44
C LEU A 120 -17.95 -5.18 -3.17
N VAL A 121 -16.78 -5.35 -2.54
CA VAL A 121 -15.47 -5.06 -3.16
C VAL A 121 -15.27 -5.87 -4.45
N LYS A 122 -15.66 -7.14 -4.42
CA LYS A 122 -15.58 -8.04 -5.59
C LYS A 122 -16.57 -7.64 -6.67
N GLU A 123 -17.84 -7.45 -6.33
CA GLU A 123 -18.88 -7.09 -7.31
C GLU A 123 -18.57 -5.75 -7.99
N TRP A 124 -18.00 -4.79 -7.26
CA TRP A 124 -17.57 -3.51 -7.81
C TRP A 124 -16.18 -3.51 -8.45
N ASN A 125 -15.48 -4.66 -8.50
CA ASN A 125 -14.12 -4.80 -9.03
C ASN A 125 -13.13 -3.78 -8.42
N LEU A 126 -13.31 -3.44 -7.13
CA LEU A 126 -12.47 -2.45 -6.45
C LEU A 126 -11.05 -2.97 -6.23
N ASP A 127 -10.88 -4.28 -6.10
CA ASP A 127 -9.56 -4.92 -5.98
C ASP A 127 -8.69 -4.68 -7.22
N ALA A 128 -9.25 -4.85 -8.42
CA ALA A 128 -8.57 -4.56 -9.68
C ALA A 128 -8.22 -3.07 -9.81
N PHE A 129 -9.10 -2.18 -9.34
CA PHE A 129 -8.82 -0.75 -9.28
C PHE A 129 -7.65 -0.42 -8.34
N VAL A 130 -7.64 -1.01 -7.14
CA VAL A 130 -6.54 -0.85 -6.17
C VAL A 130 -5.22 -1.34 -6.77
N VAL A 131 -5.18 -2.50 -7.44
CA VAL A 131 -3.98 -3.01 -8.13
C VAL A 131 -3.47 -2.00 -9.16
N LYS A 132 -4.37 -1.38 -9.93
CA LYS A 132 -4.03 -0.36 -10.92
C LYS A 132 -3.45 0.90 -10.27
N GLU A 133 -4.05 1.39 -9.19
CA GLU A 133 -3.56 2.58 -8.47
C GLU A 133 -2.19 2.34 -7.82
N LEU A 134 -1.97 1.14 -7.27
CA LEU A 134 -0.66 0.72 -6.75
C LEU A 134 0.43 0.67 -7.84
N SER A 135 0.02 0.46 -9.09
CA SER A 135 0.91 0.43 -10.26
C SER A 135 1.04 1.78 -10.97
N SER A 136 0.44 2.85 -10.43
CA SER A 136 0.36 4.17 -11.09
C SER A 136 1.70 4.93 -11.16
N GLY A 137 2.68 4.54 -10.34
CA GLY A 137 3.97 5.24 -10.19
C GLY A 137 3.89 6.55 -9.41
N ASN A 138 2.72 6.98 -8.95
CA ASN A 138 2.56 8.15 -8.10
C ASN A 138 2.67 7.76 -6.62
N GLU A 139 3.75 8.16 -5.95
CA GLU A 139 4.04 7.73 -4.58
C GLU A 139 2.93 8.09 -3.57
N ALA A 140 2.35 9.29 -3.67
CA ALA A 140 1.29 9.72 -2.76
C ALA A 140 0.03 8.85 -2.92
N VAL A 141 -0.33 8.54 -4.16
CA VAL A 141 -1.46 7.66 -4.48
C VAL A 141 -1.18 6.24 -4.00
N ILE A 142 0.04 5.73 -4.21
CA ILE A 142 0.43 4.38 -3.77
C ILE A 142 0.31 4.28 -2.25
N LEU A 143 0.86 5.24 -1.51
CA LEU A 143 0.84 5.24 -0.04
C LEU A 143 -0.58 5.29 0.52
N GLU A 144 -1.46 6.12 -0.05
CA GLU A 144 -2.88 6.13 0.34
C GLU A 144 -3.56 4.80 0.01
N THR A 145 -3.28 4.25 -1.17
CA THR A 145 -3.92 3.03 -1.67
C THR A 145 -3.52 1.78 -0.87
N LEU A 146 -2.30 1.74 -0.33
CA LEU A 146 -1.83 0.67 0.56
C LEU A 146 -2.72 0.52 1.81
N GLU A 147 -3.26 1.61 2.36
CA GLU A 147 -4.16 1.55 3.52
C GLU A 147 -5.50 0.89 3.20
N TYR A 148 -5.99 1.05 1.97
CA TYR A 148 -7.18 0.37 1.48
C TYR A 148 -6.89 -1.10 1.16
N ALA A 149 -5.69 -1.39 0.64
CA ALA A 149 -5.27 -2.74 0.27
C ALA A 149 -5.36 -3.73 1.45
N LYS A 150 -5.01 -3.28 2.66
CA LYS A 150 -5.09 -4.08 3.91
C LYS A 150 -6.47 -4.70 4.16
N ALA A 151 -7.55 -4.08 3.67
CA ALA A 151 -8.92 -4.52 3.90
C ALA A 151 -9.47 -5.45 2.80
N ILE A 152 -8.69 -5.70 1.73
CA ILE A 152 -9.14 -6.44 0.55
C ILE A 152 -8.43 -7.79 0.47
N PRO A 153 -9.15 -8.91 0.62
CA PRO A 153 -8.57 -10.23 0.41
C PRO A 153 -8.46 -10.54 -1.10
N SER A 154 -7.33 -10.20 -1.72
CA SER A 154 -7.06 -10.50 -3.13
C SER A 154 -5.62 -11.03 -3.35
N LEU A 155 -5.50 -12.14 -4.07
CA LEU A 155 -4.20 -12.75 -4.39
C LEU A 155 -3.37 -11.84 -5.28
N GLN A 156 -3.99 -11.26 -6.31
CA GLN A 156 -3.32 -10.34 -7.25
C GLN A 156 -2.83 -9.07 -6.53
N LEU A 157 -3.60 -8.61 -5.54
CA LEU A 157 -3.21 -7.50 -4.68
C LEU A 157 -1.98 -7.87 -3.84
N LYS A 158 -1.97 -9.05 -3.22
CA LYS A 158 -0.83 -9.55 -2.46
C LYS A 158 0.46 -9.58 -3.31
N ASP A 159 0.37 -10.05 -4.55
CA ASP A 159 1.52 -10.10 -5.46
C ASP A 159 2.04 -8.69 -5.79
N THR A 160 1.12 -7.75 -6.05
CA THR A 160 1.47 -6.36 -6.37
C THR A 160 2.12 -5.65 -5.17
N VAL A 161 1.55 -5.81 -3.97
CA VAL A 161 2.14 -5.27 -2.73
C VAL A 161 3.50 -5.91 -2.45
N THR A 162 3.69 -7.19 -2.77
CA THR A 162 4.99 -7.86 -2.67
C THR A 162 6.03 -7.20 -3.58
N GLN A 163 5.68 -6.93 -4.84
CA GLN A 163 6.57 -6.22 -5.76
C GLN A 163 6.95 -4.83 -5.23
N LEU A 164 5.98 -4.08 -4.68
CA LEU A 164 6.26 -2.78 -4.08
C LEU A 164 7.15 -2.87 -2.84
N ALA A 165 6.93 -3.85 -1.97
CA ALA A 165 7.74 -4.04 -0.76
C ALA A 165 9.18 -4.43 -1.09
N PHE A 166 9.39 -5.27 -2.12
CA PHE A 166 10.68 -5.88 -2.43
C PHE A 166 11.48 -5.09 -3.46
N TYR A 167 10.81 -4.39 -4.37
CA TYR A 167 11.46 -3.73 -5.52
C TYR A 167 11.00 -2.29 -5.73
N GLY A 168 10.07 -1.79 -4.91
CA GLY A 168 9.59 -0.40 -4.99
C GLY A 168 10.62 0.64 -4.53
N ALA A 169 10.25 1.91 -4.65
CA ALA A 169 11.06 3.03 -4.21
C ALA A 169 11.27 3.01 -2.67
N PRO A 170 12.42 3.52 -2.16
CA PRO A 170 12.70 3.56 -0.72
C PRO A 170 11.60 4.18 0.14
N SER A 171 10.91 5.22 -0.35
CA SER A 171 9.80 5.90 0.32
C SER A 171 8.54 5.03 0.50
N ILE A 172 8.38 3.98 -0.31
CA ILE A 172 7.17 3.13 -0.34
C ILE A 172 7.42 1.77 0.33
N ARG A 173 8.63 1.21 0.19
CA ARG A 173 8.92 -0.20 0.54
C ARG A 173 8.48 -0.61 1.94
N ILE A 174 8.70 0.25 2.95
CA ILE A 174 8.35 -0.07 4.35
C ILE A 174 6.84 -0.07 4.56
N SER A 175 6.12 0.93 4.02
CA SER A 175 4.65 0.95 4.08
C SER A 175 4.02 -0.22 3.31
N ALA A 176 4.61 -0.60 2.17
CA ALA A 176 4.20 -1.76 1.41
C ALA A 176 4.50 -3.07 2.17
N LEU A 177 5.65 -3.17 2.83
CA LEU A 177 5.99 -4.31 3.67
C LEU A 177 5.02 -4.45 4.85
N ALA A 178 4.70 -3.36 5.53
CA ALA A 178 3.71 -3.37 6.61
C ALA A 178 2.35 -3.90 6.12
N THR A 179 1.90 -3.40 4.97
CA THR A 179 0.68 -3.86 4.31
C THR A 179 0.74 -5.34 3.95
N LEU A 180 1.89 -5.83 3.45
CA LEU A 180 2.09 -7.23 3.11
C LEU A 180 2.04 -8.14 4.34
N ILE A 181 2.62 -7.71 5.47
CA ILE A 181 2.57 -8.45 6.74
C ILE A 181 1.12 -8.63 7.18
N GLU A 182 0.32 -7.56 7.14
CA GLU A 182 -1.10 -7.62 7.48
C GLU A 182 -1.88 -8.55 6.53
N LEU A 183 -1.67 -8.44 5.21
CA LEU A 183 -2.29 -9.32 4.22
C LEU A 183 -1.88 -10.80 4.37
N CYS A 184 -0.69 -11.05 4.91
CA CYS A 184 -0.20 -12.38 5.25
C CYS A 184 -0.63 -12.84 6.65
N ASN A 185 -1.58 -12.16 7.30
CA ASN A 185 -2.03 -12.45 8.67
C ASN A 185 -0.87 -12.53 9.67
N TYR A 186 0.07 -11.58 9.58
CA TYR A 186 1.24 -11.46 10.45
C TYR A 186 2.19 -12.67 10.41
N GLN A 187 2.08 -13.55 9.41
CA GLN A 187 3.06 -14.62 9.23
C GLN A 187 4.44 -14.02 8.92
N PRO A 188 5.50 -14.45 9.64
CA PRO A 188 6.82 -13.85 9.54
C PRO A 188 7.58 -14.20 8.26
N ASP A 189 7.11 -15.16 7.46
CA ASP A 189 7.82 -15.66 6.29
C ASP A 189 8.20 -14.55 5.32
N THR A 190 7.37 -13.51 5.21
CA THR A 190 7.64 -12.30 4.44
C THR A 190 8.97 -11.64 4.83
N LEU A 191 9.29 -11.62 6.13
CA LEU A 191 10.53 -11.02 6.65
C LEU A 191 11.75 -11.93 6.45
N ARG A 192 11.55 -13.26 6.36
CA ARG A 192 12.64 -14.21 6.10
C ARG A 192 13.24 -14.04 4.71
N ILE A 193 12.39 -13.75 3.73
CA ILE A 193 12.79 -13.59 2.32
C ILE A 193 12.96 -12.11 1.92
N TYR A 194 12.88 -11.18 2.87
CA TYR A 194 12.98 -9.75 2.58
C TYR A 194 14.41 -9.39 2.12
N PRO A 195 14.59 -8.73 0.97
CA PRO A 195 15.91 -8.61 0.34
C PRO A 195 16.73 -7.41 0.84
N HIS A 196 16.14 -6.49 1.62
CA HIS A 196 16.81 -5.25 2.04
C HIS A 196 17.13 -5.28 3.53
N ALA A 197 18.30 -4.79 3.93
CA ALA A 197 18.63 -4.62 5.34
C ALA A 197 17.78 -3.50 5.97
N PHE A 198 17.23 -3.75 7.16
CA PHE A 198 16.52 -2.72 7.94
C PHE A 198 17.52 -1.80 8.65
N SER A 199 17.18 -0.53 8.72
CA SER A 199 17.68 0.37 9.76
C SER A 199 17.02 0.07 11.10
N GLU A 200 17.56 0.61 12.19
CA GLU A 200 16.98 0.42 13.53
C GLU A 200 15.56 0.99 13.65
N GLU A 201 15.31 2.16 13.06
CA GLU A 201 13.99 2.80 13.04
C GLU A 201 12.98 1.97 12.24
N GLU A 202 13.37 1.48 11.06
CA GLU A 202 12.52 0.60 10.25
C GLU A 202 12.19 -0.70 10.99
N MET A 203 13.17 -1.30 11.68
CA MET A 203 12.94 -2.50 12.48
C MET A 203 11.93 -2.24 13.61
N GLN A 204 12.06 -1.12 14.33
CA GLN A 204 11.12 -0.74 15.39
C GLN A 204 9.71 -0.53 14.84
N ASN A 205 9.58 0.11 13.68
CA ASN A 205 8.29 0.30 13.01
C ASN A 205 7.65 -1.04 12.60
N VAL A 206 8.43 -1.98 12.07
CA VAL A 206 7.95 -3.33 11.72
C VAL A 206 7.54 -4.11 12.98
N VAL A 207 8.33 -4.03 14.05
CA VAL A 207 8.00 -4.64 15.35
C VAL A 207 6.69 -4.10 15.89
N ALA A 208 6.47 -2.78 15.82
CA ALA A 208 5.26 -2.14 16.35
C ALA A 208 3.96 -2.65 15.72
N LEU A 209 3.99 -3.15 14.48
CA LEU A 209 2.82 -3.76 13.81
C LEU A 209 2.27 -4.97 14.58
N TYR A 210 3.11 -5.63 15.36
CA TYR A 210 2.79 -6.87 16.06
C TYR A 210 2.24 -6.65 17.48
N ARG A 211 1.98 -5.40 17.88
CA ARG A 211 1.54 -5.03 19.24
C ARG A 211 0.32 -5.82 19.73
N GLU A 212 -0.65 -6.06 18.86
CA GLU A 212 -1.88 -6.78 19.21
C GLU A 212 -1.72 -8.31 19.13
N GLN A 213 -0.60 -8.80 18.62
CA GLN A 213 -0.32 -10.22 18.37
C GLN A 213 0.60 -10.85 19.43
N THR A 214 0.86 -10.15 20.55
CA THR A 214 1.84 -10.53 21.57
C THR A 214 1.67 -11.95 22.12
N GLN A 215 0.45 -12.40 22.38
CA GLN A 215 0.19 -13.78 22.85
C GLN A 215 0.55 -14.84 21.81
N TRP A 216 0.21 -14.59 20.54
CA TRP A 216 0.54 -15.49 19.44
C TRP A 216 2.06 -15.54 19.21
N ILE A 217 2.72 -14.37 19.23
CA ILE A 217 4.18 -14.28 19.11
C ILE A 217 4.86 -15.05 20.24
N ALA A 218 4.42 -14.88 21.49
CA ALA A 218 5.00 -15.60 22.63
C ALA A 218 5.01 -17.13 22.44
N ALA A 219 3.97 -17.67 21.80
CA ALA A 219 3.86 -19.10 21.50
C ALA A 219 4.75 -19.55 20.33
N GLN A 220 4.99 -18.68 19.33
CA GLN A 220 5.72 -19.02 18.11
C GLN A 220 7.21 -18.64 18.14
N LEU A 221 7.58 -17.66 18.97
CA LEU A 221 8.91 -17.10 19.05
C LEU A 221 10.02 -18.16 19.24
N PRO A 222 9.86 -19.21 20.07
CA PRO A 222 10.89 -20.25 20.20
C PRO A 222 11.21 -20.93 18.86
N MET A 223 10.20 -21.22 18.05
CA MET A 223 10.36 -21.83 16.72
C MET A 223 11.00 -20.84 15.73
N TRP A 224 10.60 -19.57 15.77
CA TRP A 224 11.16 -18.55 14.86
C TRP A 224 12.63 -18.24 15.15
N LEU A 225 13.04 -18.31 16.41
CA LEU A 225 14.43 -18.16 16.81
C LEU A 225 15.33 -19.33 16.38
N GLU A 226 14.79 -20.44 15.89
CA GLU A 226 15.61 -21.51 15.28
C GLU A 226 16.07 -21.15 13.86
N ALA A 227 15.57 -20.06 13.28
CA ALA A 227 15.95 -19.60 11.95
C ALA A 227 17.40 -19.09 11.89
N THR A 228 18.02 -19.25 10.72
CA THR A 228 19.44 -18.92 10.48
C THR A 228 19.66 -17.55 9.86
N GLU A 229 18.58 -16.92 9.38
CA GLU A 229 18.59 -15.69 8.61
C GLU A 229 18.83 -14.48 9.55
N PRO A 230 19.95 -13.74 9.40
CA PRO A 230 20.35 -12.71 10.37
C PRO A 230 19.33 -11.62 10.67
N GLN A 231 18.67 -11.14 9.62
CA GLN A 231 17.69 -10.08 9.73
C GLN A 231 16.40 -10.56 10.39
N PHE A 232 15.98 -11.79 10.07
CA PHE A 232 14.82 -12.39 10.70
C PHE A 232 15.08 -12.68 12.19
N LEU A 233 16.29 -13.11 12.53
CA LEU A 233 16.70 -13.25 13.91
C LEU A 233 16.69 -11.92 14.65
N TRP A 234 17.21 -10.85 14.05
CA TRP A 234 17.13 -9.51 14.62
C TRP A 234 15.67 -9.12 14.90
N PHE A 235 14.77 -9.32 13.94
CA PHE A 235 13.35 -9.08 14.14
C PHE A 235 12.77 -9.88 15.32
N CYS A 236 13.05 -11.18 15.41
CA CYS A 236 12.57 -12.03 16.51
C CYS A 236 13.09 -11.55 17.88
N LEU A 237 14.36 -11.17 17.96
CA LEU A 237 14.96 -10.65 19.19
C LEU A 237 14.43 -9.26 19.56
N ALA A 238 14.16 -8.41 18.57
CA ALA A 238 13.54 -7.11 18.77
C ALA A 238 12.10 -7.25 19.30
N LEU A 239 11.31 -8.18 18.74
CA LEU A 239 9.98 -8.54 19.29
C LEU A 239 10.09 -8.99 20.74
N ALA A 240 11.04 -9.89 21.03
CA ALA A 240 11.23 -10.43 22.37
C ALA A 240 11.54 -9.33 23.39
N LYS A 241 12.42 -8.40 23.02
CA LYS A 241 12.81 -7.25 23.85
C LYS A 241 11.65 -6.26 24.05
N GLU A 242 11.01 -5.83 22.96
CA GLU A 242 9.95 -4.81 22.99
C GLU A 242 8.75 -5.27 23.84
N TYR A 243 8.35 -6.53 23.69
CA TYR A 243 7.17 -7.07 24.36
C TYR A 243 7.49 -7.90 25.62
N GLN A 244 8.73 -7.84 26.09
CA GLN A 244 9.20 -8.54 27.28
C GLN A 244 8.91 -10.06 27.27
N LEU A 245 9.07 -10.69 26.10
CA LEU A 245 8.79 -12.12 25.93
C LEU A 245 9.97 -12.98 26.42
N PRO A 246 9.69 -14.13 27.05
CA PRO A 246 10.73 -15.02 27.53
C PRO A 246 11.47 -15.66 26.34
N VAL A 247 12.80 -15.67 26.42
CA VAL A 247 13.65 -16.37 25.46
C VAL A 247 14.44 -17.44 26.20
N GLU A 248 14.24 -18.70 25.82
CA GLU A 248 14.93 -19.82 26.46
C GLU A 248 16.44 -19.78 26.18
N MET A 249 17.23 -20.03 27.22
CA MET A 249 18.70 -20.05 27.15
C MET A 249 19.22 -21.12 26.18
N ARG A 250 18.51 -22.25 26.08
CA ARG A 250 18.83 -23.32 25.13
C ARG A 250 18.71 -22.85 23.68
N THR A 251 17.65 -22.12 23.35
CA THR A 251 17.43 -21.57 22.01
C THR A 251 18.51 -20.56 21.65
N LEU A 252 18.91 -19.69 22.61
CA LEU A 252 20.05 -18.80 22.42
C LEU A 252 21.34 -19.58 22.17
N GLN A 253 21.66 -20.58 22.99
CA GLN A 253 22.85 -21.41 22.80
C GLN A 253 22.85 -22.15 21.45
N GLN A 254 21.67 -22.53 20.96
CA GLN A 254 21.47 -23.20 19.67
C GLN A 254 21.58 -22.28 18.46
N LEU A 255 21.44 -20.94 18.61
CA LEU A 255 21.69 -19.96 17.54
C LEU A 255 23.11 -19.96 17.00
N ALA A 256 23.96 -20.88 17.48
CA ALA A 256 25.26 -21.16 16.93
C ALA A 256 26.09 -19.87 16.86
N PHE A 257 26.15 -19.18 18.00
CA PHE A 257 27.09 -18.10 18.27
C PHE A 257 28.51 -18.41 17.76
N HIS A 258 28.89 -19.69 17.73
CA HIS A 258 30.19 -20.16 17.26
C HIS A 258 30.34 -20.27 15.73
N THR A 259 29.25 -20.36 14.96
CA THR A 259 29.27 -20.58 13.51
C THR A 259 29.04 -19.30 12.72
N HIS A 260 28.25 -18.36 13.24
CA HIS A 260 28.02 -17.04 12.63
C HIS A 260 28.25 -15.90 13.64
N LYS A 261 29.49 -15.38 13.68
CA LYS A 261 29.92 -14.34 14.63
C LYS A 261 29.04 -13.08 14.62
N SER A 262 28.49 -12.72 13.46
CA SER A 262 27.58 -11.56 13.29
C SER A 262 26.23 -11.76 13.99
N LEU A 263 25.63 -12.95 13.91
CA LEU A 263 24.39 -13.30 14.64
C LEU A 263 24.59 -13.15 16.13
N GLY A 264 25.75 -13.60 16.60
CA GLY A 264 26.10 -13.51 18.01
C GLY A 264 26.25 -12.08 18.52
N ALA A 265 26.85 -11.20 17.72
CA ALA A 265 26.99 -9.79 18.07
C ALA A 265 25.63 -9.08 18.13
N ILE A 266 24.72 -9.37 17.19
CA ILE A 266 23.35 -8.84 17.16
C ILE A 266 22.59 -9.24 18.42
N ALA A 267 22.63 -10.53 18.78
CA ALA A 267 21.95 -11.03 19.96
C ALA A 267 22.53 -10.46 21.27
N ILE A 268 23.86 -10.32 21.38
CA ILE A 268 24.47 -9.63 22.52
C ILE A 268 24.00 -8.18 22.59
N HIS A 269 24.10 -7.43 21.50
CA HIS A 269 23.78 -6.00 21.49
C HIS A 269 22.31 -5.73 21.85
N LEU A 270 21.38 -6.55 21.35
CA LEU A 270 19.96 -6.36 21.61
C LEU A 270 19.55 -6.82 23.01
N LEU A 271 20.09 -7.94 23.48
CA LEU A 271 19.71 -8.56 24.75
C LEU A 271 20.55 -8.08 25.94
N ASP A 272 21.53 -7.18 25.72
CA ASP A 272 22.34 -6.61 26.81
C ASP A 272 21.43 -5.93 27.85
N GLY A 273 21.54 -6.35 29.10
CA GLY A 273 20.72 -5.86 30.22
C GLY A 273 19.28 -6.37 30.30
N TYR A 274 18.79 -7.15 29.32
CA TYR A 274 17.40 -7.64 29.28
C TYR A 274 17.23 -9.08 29.82
N LEU A 275 18.27 -9.91 29.72
CA LEU A 275 18.22 -11.29 30.20
C LEU A 275 18.37 -11.39 31.72
N GLN A 276 17.65 -12.34 32.34
CA GLN A 276 17.89 -12.73 33.73
C GLN A 276 19.37 -13.14 33.97
N PRO A 277 19.89 -13.06 35.21
CA PRO A 277 21.33 -13.20 35.49
C PRO A 277 21.97 -14.51 34.99
N GLU A 278 21.24 -15.62 34.93
CA GLU A 278 21.74 -16.88 34.36
C GLU A 278 21.94 -16.83 32.84
N PRO A 279 20.94 -16.45 32.01
CA PRO A 279 21.12 -16.30 30.57
C PRO A 279 22.14 -15.22 30.16
N ALA A 280 22.32 -14.16 30.97
CA ALA A 280 23.35 -13.15 30.75
C ALA A 280 24.78 -13.74 30.85
N GLY A 281 24.99 -14.77 31.69
CA GLY A 281 26.28 -15.43 31.88
C GLY A 281 26.79 -16.15 30.63
N ALA A 282 25.92 -16.84 29.88
CA ALA A 282 26.30 -17.52 28.64
C ALA A 282 26.67 -16.53 27.51
N LEU A 283 25.94 -15.41 27.40
CA LEU A 283 26.28 -14.34 26.45
C LEU A 283 27.59 -13.64 26.83
N GLN A 284 27.85 -13.40 28.12
CA GLN A 284 29.12 -12.83 28.57
C GLN A 284 30.30 -13.78 28.33
N GLN A 285 30.11 -15.10 28.50
CA GLN A 285 31.13 -16.09 28.14
C GLN A 285 31.41 -16.09 26.63
N TYR A 286 30.39 -15.99 25.78
CA TYR A 286 30.58 -15.82 24.33
C TYR A 286 31.28 -14.49 23.99
N ARG A 287 30.89 -13.37 24.63
CA ARG A 287 31.56 -12.06 24.50
C ARG A 287 33.05 -12.16 24.85
N LYS A 288 33.40 -12.85 25.95
CA LYS A 288 34.79 -13.12 26.32
C LYS A 288 35.53 -13.96 25.28
N LYS A 289 34.88 -14.98 24.71
CA LYS A 289 35.50 -15.91 23.77
C LYS A 289 35.60 -15.41 22.32
N VAL A 290 34.81 -14.41 21.93
CA VAL A 290 34.77 -13.94 20.52
C VAL A 290 35.15 -12.47 20.35
N VAL A 291 34.91 -11.61 21.33
CA VAL A 291 35.27 -10.19 21.25
C VAL A 291 36.65 -9.93 21.85
N LEU A 292 37.02 -10.63 22.93
CA LEU A 292 38.32 -10.44 23.60
C LEU A 292 39.42 -11.39 23.09
N GLU A 293 39.07 -12.49 22.42
CA GLU A 293 40.02 -13.39 21.73
C GLU A 293 40.08 -13.11 20.21
N GLN A 294 39.78 -11.88 19.77
CA GLN A 294 40.28 -11.44 18.47
C GLN A 294 41.80 -11.24 18.63
N PRO A 295 42.66 -11.93 17.86
CA PRO A 295 44.00 -11.39 17.67
C PRO A 295 43.80 -10.00 17.07
N LEU A 296 44.32 -8.95 17.72
CA LEU A 296 44.57 -7.71 17.01
C LEU A 296 45.31 -8.11 15.72
N PRO A 297 44.95 -7.60 14.54
CA PRO A 297 45.91 -7.63 13.46
C PRO A 297 47.15 -6.94 14.02
N GLU A 298 48.24 -7.69 14.16
CA GLU A 298 49.54 -7.12 14.48
C GLU A 298 49.69 -5.93 13.54
N ALA A 299 49.82 -4.73 14.11
CA ALA A 299 50.27 -3.59 13.36
C ALA A 299 51.51 -4.06 12.59
N PRO A 300 51.64 -3.78 11.28
CA PRO A 300 52.79 -4.22 10.53
C PRO A 300 54.01 -3.74 11.31
N THR A 301 54.79 -4.69 11.84
CA THR A 301 56.04 -4.41 12.51
C THR A 301 56.83 -3.55 11.56
N ALA A 302 57.00 -2.28 11.91
CA ALA A 302 57.85 -1.37 11.17
C ALA A 302 59.20 -2.07 11.04
N ASN A 303 59.59 -2.38 9.81
CA ASN A 303 60.95 -2.78 9.51
C ASN A 303 61.85 -1.62 9.98
N GLU A 304 62.51 -1.79 11.14
CA GLU A 304 63.49 -0.83 11.64
C GLU A 304 64.71 -0.69 10.70
N ASN A 305 64.79 -1.47 9.62
CA ASN A 305 65.78 -1.31 8.56
C ASN A 305 65.36 -0.40 7.40
N SER A 306 64.14 0.17 7.39
CA SER A 306 63.68 1.04 6.30
C SER A 306 63.87 2.54 6.57
N LEU A 307 64.33 2.93 7.77
CA LEU A 307 64.54 4.34 8.15
C LEU A 307 66.01 4.82 8.08
N GLN A 308 66.97 3.93 7.78
CA GLN A 308 68.38 4.33 7.57
C GLN A 308 68.79 4.47 6.08
N GLN A 309 67.92 4.13 5.13
CA GLN A 309 68.17 4.36 3.70
C GLN A 309 67.58 5.67 3.15
N ALA A 310 66.99 6.51 4.02
CA ALA A 310 66.52 7.85 3.66
C ALA A 310 67.41 8.99 4.21
N ILE A 311 68.55 8.66 4.83
CA ILE A 311 69.52 9.63 5.38
C ILE A 311 70.97 9.28 4.95
N ASN A 312 71.16 8.93 3.68
CA ASN A 312 72.46 9.01 2.99
C ASN A 312 72.24 9.33 1.51
#